data_AF-A0A3Q9G5K7-F1
#
_entry.id   AF-A0A3Q9G5K7-F1
#
_cell.length_a   1.000
_cell.length_b   1.000
_cell.length_c   1.000
_cell.angle_alpha   90.00
_cell.angle_beta   90.00
_cell.angle_gamma   90.00
#
_symmetry.space_group_name_H-M   'P 1'
#
loop_
_entity.id
_entity.type
_entity.pdbx_description
1 polymer ?
#
loop_
_entity_poly.entity_id
_entity_poly.type
_entity_poly.pdbx_seq_one_letter_code
_entity_poly.pdbx_strand_id
1 'polypeptide(L)'
;MKLNKLNKLIVPLFLSVSSFALYANENSSELIEPIMVTIPAGSFQMGDINEEDAQPIHTVTLSEFSLGKYEVTVKEFRHFVEETGYKMPSQCTHQLNGWFNYGKTDGTWENNSLNTSDFQPVNCIGWQAANAYTQWLAKETGRPYRLPSEAEWEYAARAGTSSKYYFGDDPEQTLVCEYENTADLTGENILQRDSGTSYVNFFNGKSNCVDHSAYASIVGTYKPNPFGLHDMVSNVVEFIADCYKDNYKDAKSDGQPWIDDVCEFRVARGGSWHWNTFSVSQRGVMGEDFVGAVEGFRIALDGVTPTKSNNTKKFIKELKTAQRSEKLRRDAMLPYPDKVTNLTLNQEDGLVILNWDKSPQTDIESYRIYRNAATGSTFKLLASNIIETTFKDANIDSHQYEYTVVAVRHHQQSDYSNTVKTQASWVYAPGRVEAEAAAELTDSSVGRTSDIDGKFNLTGSVGIGDKAIMDYQLEVTQSGHYNLSYRVAAPRDTKGFVILVNGKKLTVEKITNTGGYNEWQTQTGAKIYLEKGKHKLTLQSLDSNWKLNWINLKQG
;
A
#
# COMPACT_ATOMS: atom_id res chain seq x y z
N MET A 1 -89.69 -8.48 -32.65
CA MET A 1 -88.66 -7.64 -32.00
C MET A 1 -87.44 -8.51 -31.75
N LYS A 2 -86.25 -7.90 -31.85
CA LYS A 2 -84.89 -8.45 -31.97
C LYS A 2 -84.43 -9.45 -30.89
N LEU A 3 -83.56 -10.40 -31.34
CA LEU A 3 -82.30 -10.96 -30.76
C LEU A 3 -82.34 -11.56 -29.32
N ASN A 4 -81.62 -12.62 -28.93
CA ASN A 4 -80.38 -13.19 -29.45
C ASN A 4 -80.15 -14.66 -28.97
N LYS A 5 -79.33 -15.40 -29.75
CA LYS A 5 -79.00 -16.83 -29.64
C LYS A 5 -77.80 -17.15 -28.73
N LEU A 6 -77.76 -18.43 -28.34
CA LEU A 6 -76.66 -19.29 -27.87
C LEU A 6 -75.23 -18.87 -28.24
N ASN A 7 -74.27 -19.21 -27.38
CA ASN A 7 -72.99 -19.76 -27.85
C ASN A 7 -72.44 -20.86 -26.93
N LYS A 8 -72.18 -22.02 -27.55
CA LYS A 8 -71.44 -23.18 -27.05
C LYS A 8 -69.94 -22.95 -27.29
N LEU A 9 -69.10 -23.42 -26.36
CA LEU A 9 -67.65 -23.52 -26.55
C LEU A 9 -67.33 -24.49 -27.70
N ILE A 10 -66.49 -24.03 -28.63
CA ILE A 10 -65.76 -24.86 -29.60
C ILE A 10 -64.30 -24.43 -29.54
N VAL A 11 -63.41 -25.39 -29.27
CA VAL A 11 -61.96 -25.27 -29.31
C VAL A 11 -61.50 -25.44 -30.76
N PRO A 12 -60.70 -24.52 -31.33
CA PRO A 12 -59.94 -24.80 -32.54
C PRO A 12 -58.46 -25.01 -32.22
N LEU A 13 -58.00 -26.19 -32.62
CA LEU A 13 -56.60 -26.58 -32.75
C LEU A 13 -55.99 -25.79 -33.93
N PHE A 14 -55.01 -24.93 -33.68
CA PHE A 14 -54.19 -24.32 -34.73
C PHE A 14 -52.78 -24.93 -34.72
N LEU A 15 -52.50 -25.74 -35.74
CA LEU A 15 -51.17 -26.19 -36.12
C LEU A 15 -50.39 -24.99 -36.66
N SER A 16 -49.37 -24.52 -35.92
CA SER A 16 -48.34 -23.64 -36.47
C SER A 16 -47.23 -24.49 -37.08
N VAL A 17 -46.99 -24.30 -38.38
CA VAL A 17 -45.83 -24.84 -39.07
C VAL A 17 -44.63 -23.99 -38.62
N SER A 18 -43.83 -24.52 -37.70
CA SER A 18 -42.55 -23.92 -37.33
C SER A 18 -41.55 -24.17 -38.45
N SER A 19 -41.35 -23.16 -39.30
CA SER A 19 -40.22 -23.08 -40.20
C SER A 19 -38.95 -23.09 -39.36
N PHE A 20 -38.22 -24.21 -39.35
CA PHE A 20 -36.82 -24.21 -38.90
C PHE A 20 -36.00 -23.45 -39.93
N ALA A 21 -35.98 -22.12 -39.83
CA ALA A 21 -34.83 -21.38 -40.31
C ALA A 21 -33.66 -21.82 -39.41
N LEU A 22 -32.75 -22.62 -39.96
CA LEU A 22 -31.40 -22.76 -39.47
C LEU A 22 -30.80 -21.35 -39.43
N TYR A 23 -30.95 -20.67 -38.30
CA TYR A 23 -29.98 -19.65 -37.92
C TYR A 23 -28.69 -20.41 -37.69
N ALA A 24 -27.83 -20.39 -38.71
CA ALA A 24 -26.41 -20.58 -38.50
C ALA A 24 -26.03 -19.64 -37.36
N ASN A 25 -25.59 -20.24 -36.27
CA ASN A 25 -25.14 -19.57 -35.07
C ASN A 25 -23.91 -18.74 -35.47
N GLU A 26 -24.09 -17.45 -35.76
CA GLU A 26 -23.03 -16.45 -35.63
C GLU A 26 -22.69 -16.30 -34.14
N ASN A 27 -22.22 -17.39 -33.52
CA ASN A 27 -21.50 -17.33 -32.26
C ASN A 27 -20.06 -16.93 -32.60
N SER A 28 -19.86 -15.69 -33.07
CA SER A 28 -18.60 -15.02 -32.76
C SER A 28 -18.72 -14.60 -31.31
N SER A 29 -17.94 -15.18 -30.42
CA SER A 29 -17.83 -14.63 -29.08
C SER A 29 -17.45 -13.15 -29.20
N GLU A 30 -18.19 -12.27 -28.52
CA GLU A 30 -18.06 -10.81 -28.69
C GLU A 30 -16.80 -10.28 -27.97
N LEU A 31 -15.63 -10.77 -28.36
CA LEU A 31 -14.33 -10.42 -27.78
C LEU A 31 -14.07 -8.90 -27.77
N ILE A 32 -13.60 -8.40 -26.63
CA ILE A 32 -13.09 -7.04 -26.47
C ILE A 32 -11.55 -7.11 -26.53
N GLU A 33 -10.96 -6.76 -27.67
CA GLU A 33 -9.51 -6.54 -27.75
C GLU A 33 -9.14 -5.26 -27.00
N PRO A 34 -8.17 -5.30 -26.06
CA PRO A 34 -7.77 -4.12 -25.30
C PRO A 34 -7.23 -2.99 -26.19
N ILE A 35 -7.40 -1.76 -25.71
CA ILE A 35 -6.98 -0.57 -26.43
C ILE A 35 -5.45 -0.47 -26.36
N MET A 36 -4.77 -0.60 -27.49
CA MET A 36 -3.32 -0.55 -27.56
C MET A 36 -2.78 0.83 -28.00
N VAL A 37 -1.53 1.12 -27.62
CA VAL A 37 -0.71 2.23 -28.08
C VAL A 37 0.56 1.65 -28.72
N THR A 38 0.88 2.05 -29.95
CA THR A 38 2.16 1.70 -30.57
C THR A 38 3.28 2.49 -29.90
N ILE A 39 4.26 1.76 -29.37
CA ILE A 39 5.44 2.28 -28.70
C ILE A 39 6.61 2.25 -29.71
N PRO A 40 7.26 3.40 -29.99
CA PRO A 40 8.29 3.46 -31.02
C PRO A 40 9.52 2.63 -30.62
N ALA A 41 10.23 2.12 -31.62
CA ALA A 41 11.55 1.54 -31.40
C ALA A 41 12.51 2.59 -30.81
N GLY A 42 13.41 2.17 -29.94
CA GLY A 42 14.34 3.10 -29.31
C GLY A 42 15.32 2.43 -28.34
N SER A 43 16.09 3.26 -27.64
CA SER A 43 16.98 2.79 -26.57
C SER A 43 16.90 3.71 -25.37
N PHE A 44 17.06 3.15 -24.17
CA PHE A 44 17.03 3.90 -22.93
C PHE A 44 17.98 3.32 -21.89
N GLN A 45 18.26 4.09 -20.85
CA GLN A 45 18.98 3.61 -19.67
C GLN A 45 17.96 3.04 -18.68
N MET A 46 18.03 1.73 -18.45
CA MET A 46 17.17 1.01 -17.51
C MET A 46 17.85 0.94 -16.13
N GLY A 47 17.07 1.16 -15.08
CA GLY A 47 17.55 1.10 -13.68
C GLY A 47 17.73 2.45 -12.98
N ASP A 48 18.24 2.41 -11.75
CA ASP A 48 18.37 3.57 -10.86
C ASP A 48 19.49 3.39 -9.84
N ILE A 49 20.35 4.40 -9.67
CA ILE A 49 21.50 4.37 -8.76
C ILE A 49 21.11 4.27 -7.29
N ASN A 50 19.88 4.66 -6.94
CA ASN A 50 19.40 4.65 -5.56
C ASN A 50 18.69 3.33 -5.19
N GLU A 51 18.44 2.45 -6.15
CA GLU A 51 17.74 1.17 -5.95
C GLU A 51 18.72 0.02 -6.22
N GLU A 52 19.11 -0.70 -5.17
CA GLU A 52 20.13 -1.75 -5.24
C GLU A 52 19.76 -2.86 -6.24
N ASP A 53 18.49 -3.24 -6.28
CA ASP A 53 17.99 -4.28 -7.18
C ASP A 53 17.72 -3.80 -8.61
N ALA A 54 17.84 -2.49 -8.86
CA ALA A 54 17.78 -1.88 -10.17
C ALA A 54 19.18 -1.47 -10.70
N GLN A 55 20.25 -1.97 -10.07
CA GLN A 55 21.63 -1.80 -10.53
C GLN A 55 22.14 -3.03 -11.31
N PRO A 56 23.15 -2.88 -12.19
CA PRO A 56 23.66 -1.62 -12.72
C PRO A 56 22.68 -0.99 -13.72
N ILE A 57 22.77 0.34 -13.86
CA ILE A 57 22.13 1.03 -14.99
C ILE A 57 22.75 0.49 -16.28
N HIS A 58 21.92 0.08 -17.23
CA HIS A 58 22.36 -0.50 -18.49
C HIS A 58 21.49 -0.03 -19.66
N THR A 59 22.06 -0.05 -20.86
CA THR A 59 21.34 0.31 -22.09
C THR A 59 20.49 -0.87 -22.56
N VAL A 60 19.20 -0.63 -22.80
CA VAL A 60 18.31 -1.57 -23.49
C VAL A 60 17.83 -0.97 -24.79
N THR A 61 17.82 -1.77 -25.86
CA THR A 61 17.30 -1.40 -27.19
C THR A 61 16.07 -2.24 -27.51
N LEU A 62 14.96 -1.56 -27.79
CA LEU A 62 13.66 -2.16 -28.07
C LEU A 62 13.26 -1.95 -29.52
N SER A 63 12.68 -2.98 -30.13
CA SER A 63 11.95 -2.86 -31.38
C SER A 63 10.60 -2.18 -31.16
N GLU A 64 9.94 -1.76 -32.24
CA GLU A 64 8.56 -1.26 -32.15
C GLU A 64 7.64 -2.38 -31.67
N PHE A 65 6.80 -2.07 -30.68
CA PHE A 65 5.79 -2.96 -30.13
C PHE A 65 4.55 -2.15 -29.74
N SER A 66 3.53 -2.77 -29.20
CA SER A 66 2.37 -2.08 -28.65
C SER A 66 2.12 -2.48 -27.21
N LEU A 67 1.71 -1.50 -26.39
CA LEU A 67 1.35 -1.73 -24.99
C LEU A 67 -0.09 -1.30 -24.75
N GLY A 68 -0.77 -2.00 -23.83
CA GLY A 68 -2.11 -1.66 -23.38
C GLY A 68 -2.13 -0.23 -22.87
N LYS A 69 -3.00 0.60 -23.47
CA LYS A 69 -3.21 2.00 -23.08
C LYS A 69 -3.55 2.13 -21.60
N TYR A 70 -4.25 1.12 -21.10
CA TYR A 70 -4.78 0.97 -19.76
C TYR A 70 -4.40 -0.42 -19.24
N GLU A 71 -4.46 -0.58 -17.92
CA GLU A 71 -4.56 -1.88 -17.27
C GLU A 71 -5.81 -2.63 -17.81
N VAL A 72 -5.77 -3.96 -17.81
CA VAL A 72 -6.92 -4.79 -18.22
C VAL A 72 -8.05 -4.59 -17.22
N THR A 73 -9.23 -4.26 -17.73
CA THR A 73 -10.41 -3.99 -16.89
C THR A 73 -11.13 -5.26 -16.47
N VAL A 74 -11.94 -5.20 -15.41
CA VAL A 74 -12.85 -6.29 -15.02
C VAL A 74 -13.73 -6.72 -16.19
N LYS A 75 -14.22 -5.75 -16.98
CA LYS A 75 -15.07 -6.02 -18.14
C LYS A 75 -14.37 -6.80 -19.24
N GLU A 76 -13.11 -6.47 -19.56
CA GLU A 76 -12.32 -7.22 -20.54
C GLU A 76 -11.99 -8.62 -20.01
N PHE A 77 -11.58 -8.72 -18.74
CA PHE A 77 -11.23 -9.99 -18.11
C PHE A 77 -12.42 -10.95 -17.97
N ARG A 78 -13.64 -10.42 -17.80
CA ARG A 78 -14.87 -11.23 -17.72
C ARG A 78 -15.06 -12.12 -18.94
N HIS A 79 -14.80 -11.61 -20.14
CA HIS A 79 -14.93 -12.39 -21.37
C HIS A 79 -14.02 -13.62 -21.37
N PHE A 80 -12.78 -13.47 -20.90
CA PHE A 80 -11.85 -14.60 -20.76
C PHE A 80 -12.42 -15.67 -19.82
N VAL A 81 -12.91 -15.28 -18.64
CA VAL A 81 -13.43 -16.23 -17.66
C VAL A 81 -14.69 -16.93 -18.18
N GLU A 82 -15.61 -16.19 -18.79
CA GLU A 82 -16.86 -16.73 -19.33
C GLU A 82 -16.64 -17.67 -20.53
N GLU A 83 -15.73 -17.33 -21.44
CA GLU A 83 -15.47 -18.13 -22.65
C GLU A 83 -14.65 -19.38 -22.37
N THR A 84 -13.71 -19.32 -21.43
CA THR A 84 -12.80 -20.43 -21.13
C THR A 84 -13.24 -21.29 -19.95
N GLY A 85 -14.11 -20.77 -19.09
CA GLY A 85 -14.43 -21.37 -17.80
C GLY A 85 -13.23 -21.41 -16.85
N TYR A 86 -12.29 -20.46 -16.99
CA TYR A 86 -11.07 -20.42 -16.17
C TYR A 86 -11.42 -20.33 -14.67
N LYS A 87 -10.79 -21.19 -13.87
CA LYS A 87 -11.07 -21.26 -12.43
C LYS A 87 -10.38 -20.13 -11.70
N MET A 88 -11.17 -19.27 -11.10
CA MET A 88 -10.69 -18.14 -10.31
C MET A 88 -10.86 -18.38 -8.80
N PRO A 89 -9.95 -17.85 -7.97
CA PRO A 89 -10.08 -17.93 -6.52
C PRO A 89 -11.28 -17.12 -6.02
N SER A 90 -11.84 -17.55 -4.89
CA SER A 90 -12.90 -16.83 -4.17
C SER A 90 -12.39 -15.98 -3.00
N GLN A 91 -11.08 -15.96 -2.80
CA GLN A 91 -10.39 -15.21 -1.76
C GLN A 91 -9.09 -14.64 -2.32
N CYS A 92 -8.75 -13.44 -1.87
CA CYS A 92 -7.53 -12.72 -2.24
C CYS A 92 -7.00 -11.95 -1.02
N THR A 93 -5.71 -11.62 -1.04
CA THR A 93 -5.09 -10.81 0.01
C THR A 93 -5.54 -9.36 -0.13
N HIS A 94 -6.31 -8.87 0.83
CA HIS A 94 -6.72 -7.46 0.92
C HIS A 94 -5.85 -6.75 1.93
N GLN A 95 -4.98 -5.84 1.46
CA GLN A 95 -3.97 -5.18 2.30
C GLN A 95 -4.54 -4.01 3.12
N LEU A 96 -5.80 -4.02 3.56
CA LEU A 96 -6.47 -2.80 4.08
C LEU A 96 -6.46 -2.61 5.60
N ASN A 97 -6.32 -3.70 6.35
CA ASN A 97 -6.48 -3.71 7.81
C ASN A 97 -5.15 -4.02 8.49
N GLY A 98 -4.40 -2.99 8.91
CA GLY A 98 -3.06 -3.18 9.45
C GLY A 98 -2.03 -3.68 8.42
N TRP A 99 -2.39 -3.54 7.14
CA TRP A 99 -1.61 -3.62 5.90
C TRP A 99 -0.86 -4.93 5.59
N PHE A 100 -0.36 -5.65 6.59
CA PHE A 100 0.38 -6.90 6.44
C PHE A 100 -0.15 -8.07 7.29
N ASN A 101 -1.28 -7.88 7.99
CA ASN A 101 -1.67 -8.76 9.11
C ASN A 101 -2.88 -9.68 8.92
N TYR A 102 -3.54 -9.71 7.76
CA TYR A 102 -4.82 -10.45 7.63
C TYR A 102 -4.91 -11.55 6.58
N GLY A 103 -3.85 -11.85 5.83
CA GLY A 103 -3.88 -12.95 4.87
C GLY A 103 -5.03 -12.81 3.85
N LYS A 104 -5.56 -13.94 3.38
CA LYS A 104 -6.64 -13.96 2.38
C LYS A 104 -8.00 -13.71 3.02
N THR A 105 -8.80 -12.83 2.42
CA THR A 105 -10.21 -12.60 2.79
C THR A 105 -11.12 -12.84 1.59
N ASP A 106 -12.43 -12.97 1.85
CA ASP A 106 -13.43 -13.19 0.80
C ASP A 106 -13.45 -12.05 -0.20
N GLY A 107 -13.48 -12.40 -1.49
CA GLY A 107 -13.49 -11.46 -2.60
C GLY A 107 -13.08 -12.16 -3.90
N THR A 108 -13.73 -11.79 -5.00
CA THR A 108 -13.41 -12.31 -6.33
C THR A 108 -12.87 -11.21 -7.22
N TRP A 109 -12.33 -11.59 -8.37
CA TRP A 109 -11.91 -10.65 -9.41
C TRP A 109 -13.06 -9.80 -9.99
N GLU A 110 -14.29 -10.30 -9.88
CA GLU A 110 -15.49 -9.60 -10.36
C GLU A 110 -16.08 -8.68 -9.30
N ASN A 111 -16.03 -9.10 -8.02
CA ASN A 111 -16.62 -8.35 -6.93
C ASN A 111 -15.82 -8.55 -5.65
N ASN A 112 -15.26 -7.46 -5.15
CA ASN A 112 -14.58 -7.41 -3.87
C ASN A 112 -14.69 -6.00 -3.27
N SER A 113 -14.21 -5.84 -2.04
CA SER A 113 -14.34 -4.57 -1.30
C SER A 113 -13.63 -3.36 -1.94
N LEU A 114 -12.73 -3.59 -2.90
CA LEU A 114 -11.86 -2.59 -3.52
C LEU A 114 -12.23 -2.25 -4.96
N ASN A 115 -13.22 -2.91 -5.54
CA ASN A 115 -13.64 -2.72 -6.92
C ASN A 115 -15.16 -2.53 -6.98
N THR A 116 -15.60 -1.44 -7.61
CA THR A 116 -16.99 -1.01 -7.72
C THR A 116 -17.43 -0.76 -9.17
N SER A 117 -16.54 -0.98 -10.14
CA SER A 117 -16.79 -0.70 -11.54
C SER A 117 -16.14 -1.72 -12.47
N ASP A 118 -16.91 -2.15 -13.46
CA ASP A 118 -16.43 -2.94 -14.59
C ASP A 118 -15.26 -2.31 -15.37
N PHE A 119 -15.04 -0.99 -15.23
CA PHE A 119 -13.98 -0.24 -15.91
C PHE A 119 -12.77 0.07 -15.01
N GLN A 120 -12.75 -0.42 -13.77
CA GLN A 120 -11.55 -0.46 -12.95
C GLN A 120 -10.65 -1.61 -13.42
N PRO A 121 -9.33 -1.54 -13.13
CA PRO A 121 -8.43 -2.66 -13.39
C PRO A 121 -8.93 -3.92 -12.69
N VAL A 122 -8.82 -5.07 -13.36
CA VAL A 122 -9.09 -6.35 -12.72
C VAL A 122 -8.01 -6.60 -11.66
N ASN A 123 -8.45 -7.02 -10.47
CA ASN A 123 -7.62 -7.37 -9.33
C ASN A 123 -8.13 -8.67 -8.70
N CYS A 124 -7.58 -9.10 -7.56
CA CYS A 124 -7.90 -10.40 -6.96
C CYS A 124 -7.63 -11.57 -7.91
N ILE A 125 -6.57 -11.42 -8.70
CA ILE A 125 -6.04 -12.43 -9.63
C ILE A 125 -4.56 -12.68 -9.28
N GLY A 126 -4.02 -13.80 -9.77
CA GLY A 126 -2.58 -14.08 -9.72
C GLY A 126 -1.93 -13.98 -11.09
N TRP A 127 -0.60 -14.07 -11.13
CA TRP A 127 0.17 -13.96 -12.36
C TRP A 127 -0.25 -15.00 -13.41
N GLN A 128 -0.54 -16.24 -13.00
CA GLN A 128 -0.93 -17.27 -13.97
C GLN A 128 -2.25 -16.96 -14.68
N ALA A 129 -3.20 -16.30 -14.00
CA ALA A 129 -4.46 -15.89 -14.62
C ALA A 129 -4.24 -14.74 -15.63
N ALA A 130 -3.37 -13.79 -15.30
CA ALA A 130 -2.97 -12.73 -16.22
C ALA A 130 -2.26 -13.30 -17.47
N ASN A 131 -1.32 -14.22 -17.28
CA ASN A 131 -0.64 -14.90 -18.39
C ASN A 131 -1.62 -15.73 -19.24
N ALA A 132 -2.52 -16.50 -18.61
CA ALA A 132 -3.54 -17.28 -19.30
C ALA A 132 -4.50 -16.41 -20.13
N TYR A 133 -4.88 -15.24 -19.62
CA TYR A 133 -5.65 -14.24 -20.37
C TYR A 133 -4.92 -13.83 -21.66
N THR A 134 -3.62 -13.53 -21.58
CA THR A 134 -2.85 -13.13 -22.78
C THR A 134 -2.73 -14.26 -23.80
N GLN A 135 -2.55 -15.50 -23.34
CA GLN A 135 -2.48 -16.69 -24.21
C GLN A 135 -3.82 -16.98 -24.90
N TRP A 136 -4.92 -16.84 -24.17
CA TRP A 136 -6.26 -16.95 -24.73
C TRP A 136 -6.50 -15.86 -25.78
N LEU A 137 -6.22 -14.60 -25.44
CA LEU A 137 -6.41 -13.48 -26.36
C LEU A 137 -5.57 -13.65 -27.64
N ALA A 138 -4.32 -14.12 -27.50
CA ALA A 138 -3.45 -14.41 -28.64
C ALA A 138 -4.04 -15.50 -29.55
N LYS A 139 -4.60 -16.55 -28.96
CA LYS A 139 -5.24 -17.64 -29.69
C LYS A 139 -6.50 -17.19 -30.42
N GLU A 140 -7.39 -16.44 -29.76
CA GLU A 140 -8.66 -16.01 -30.35
C GLU A 140 -8.47 -14.96 -31.46
N THR A 141 -7.45 -14.11 -31.34
CA THR A 141 -7.18 -13.04 -32.32
C THR A 141 -6.18 -13.44 -33.41
N GLY A 142 -5.39 -14.50 -33.18
CA GLY A 142 -4.24 -14.85 -34.01
C GLY A 142 -3.09 -13.83 -33.93
N ARG A 143 -3.10 -12.95 -32.92
CA ARG A 143 -2.08 -11.91 -32.72
C ARG A 143 -1.14 -12.28 -31.56
N PRO A 144 0.13 -11.83 -31.59
CA PRO A 144 1.11 -12.17 -30.56
C PRO A 144 0.93 -11.34 -29.27
N TYR A 145 -0.20 -11.54 -28.58
CA TYR A 145 -0.44 -10.95 -27.26
C TYR A 145 0.32 -11.70 -26.16
N ARG A 146 0.83 -10.94 -25.19
CA ARG A 146 1.61 -11.46 -24.06
C ARG A 146 1.63 -10.45 -22.91
N LEU A 147 2.19 -10.83 -21.78
CA LEU A 147 2.62 -9.86 -20.75
C LEU A 147 3.84 -9.08 -21.27
N PRO A 148 3.99 -7.80 -20.90
CA PRO A 148 5.19 -7.03 -21.22
C PRO A 148 6.42 -7.62 -20.52
N SER A 149 7.60 -7.41 -21.10
CA SER A 149 8.84 -7.58 -20.33
C SER A 149 9.05 -6.40 -19.38
N GLU A 150 9.91 -6.58 -18.38
CA GLU A 150 10.26 -5.51 -17.43
C GLU A 150 10.85 -4.31 -18.17
N ALA A 151 11.70 -4.57 -19.17
CA ALA A 151 12.33 -3.53 -19.96
C ALA A 151 11.33 -2.77 -20.86
N GLU A 152 10.39 -3.47 -21.48
CA GLU A 152 9.31 -2.84 -22.26
C GLU A 152 8.44 -1.95 -21.39
N TRP A 153 8.10 -2.43 -20.20
CA TRP A 153 7.29 -1.69 -19.25
C TRP A 153 8.01 -0.41 -18.81
N GLU A 154 9.28 -0.49 -18.39
CA GLU A 154 10.03 0.70 -17.92
C GLU A 154 10.27 1.69 -19.06
N TYR A 155 10.60 1.21 -20.27
CA TYR A 155 10.74 2.07 -21.44
C TYR A 155 9.46 2.83 -21.75
N ALA A 156 8.33 2.11 -21.76
CA ALA A 156 7.02 2.67 -22.04
C ALA A 156 6.55 3.62 -20.92
N ALA A 157 6.83 3.31 -19.65
CA ALA A 157 6.53 4.16 -18.50
C ALA A 157 7.31 5.48 -18.58
N ARG A 158 8.63 5.41 -18.82
CA ARG A 158 9.50 6.59 -18.98
C ARG A 158 9.09 7.45 -20.16
N ALA A 159 8.68 6.85 -21.27
CA ALA A 159 8.24 7.58 -22.47
C ALA A 159 9.18 8.72 -22.90
N GLY A 160 10.49 8.47 -22.80
CA GLY A 160 11.55 9.42 -23.15
C GLY A 160 12.03 10.34 -22.01
N THR A 161 11.46 10.27 -20.81
CA THR A 161 11.93 11.04 -19.65
C THR A 161 13.02 10.30 -18.86
N SER A 162 13.78 11.07 -18.08
CA SER A 162 14.82 10.57 -17.16
C SER A 162 14.58 10.96 -15.69
N SER A 163 13.48 11.66 -15.41
CA SER A 163 13.07 12.05 -14.06
C SER A 163 12.54 10.86 -13.25
N LYS A 164 12.35 11.05 -11.94
CA LYS A 164 11.83 10.02 -11.03
C LYS A 164 10.48 9.45 -11.48
N TYR A 165 9.57 10.31 -11.92
CA TYR A 165 8.29 9.94 -12.55
C TYR A 165 8.26 10.40 -14.01
N TYR A 166 7.33 9.89 -14.82
CA TYR A 166 7.17 10.36 -16.20
C TYR A 166 6.66 11.81 -16.33
N PHE A 167 6.22 12.40 -15.21
CA PHE A 167 5.72 13.76 -15.10
C PHE A 167 6.66 14.71 -14.31
N GLY A 168 7.90 14.28 -14.02
CA GLY A 168 8.90 15.06 -13.29
C GLY A 168 9.36 14.39 -11.99
N ASP A 169 10.14 15.09 -11.17
CA ASP A 169 10.69 14.52 -9.92
C ASP A 169 9.74 14.65 -8.71
N ASP A 170 8.82 15.63 -8.75
CA ASP A 170 7.77 15.92 -7.76
C ASP A 170 8.15 15.63 -6.28
N PRO A 171 9.20 16.29 -5.73
CA PRO A 171 9.71 15.98 -4.39
C PRO A 171 8.69 16.25 -3.28
N GLU A 172 7.82 17.24 -3.47
CA GLU A 172 6.74 17.60 -2.54
C GLU A 172 5.44 16.83 -2.81
N GLN A 173 5.41 15.99 -3.85
CA GLN A 173 4.28 15.15 -4.24
C GLN A 173 2.96 15.90 -4.37
N THR A 174 3.02 17.01 -5.10
CA THR A 174 1.86 17.89 -5.33
C THR A 174 1.25 17.70 -6.71
N LEU A 175 2.03 17.16 -7.66
CA LEU A 175 1.61 16.98 -9.06
C LEU A 175 1.05 15.60 -9.32
N VAL A 176 1.49 14.59 -8.56
CA VAL A 176 1.15 13.18 -8.78
C VAL A 176 -0.36 12.91 -8.92
N CYS A 177 -1.22 13.56 -8.14
CA CYS A 177 -2.68 13.37 -8.23
C CYS A 177 -3.31 13.87 -9.56
N GLU A 178 -2.57 14.59 -10.41
CA GLU A 178 -3.01 14.92 -11.77
C GLU A 178 -2.76 13.77 -12.78
N TYR A 179 -1.82 12.89 -12.44
CA TYR A 179 -1.30 11.85 -13.33
C TYR A 179 -1.63 10.44 -12.85
N GLU A 180 -1.83 10.25 -11.55
CA GLU A 180 -1.92 8.94 -10.92
C GLU A 180 -2.90 8.93 -9.73
N ASN A 181 -3.37 7.73 -9.39
CA ASN A 181 -4.16 7.42 -8.19
C ASN A 181 -3.21 6.98 -7.07
N THR A 182 -3.07 7.70 -5.95
CA THR A 182 -2.02 7.49 -4.95
C THR A 182 -2.57 7.58 -3.53
N ALA A 183 -1.82 7.12 -2.53
CA ALA A 183 -2.17 7.38 -1.14
C ALA A 183 -2.24 8.90 -0.90
N ASP A 184 -3.43 9.42 -0.61
CA ASP A 184 -3.69 10.86 -0.48
C ASP A 184 -4.63 11.15 0.71
N LEU A 185 -5.15 12.38 0.80
CA LEU A 185 -6.12 12.73 1.84
C LEU A 185 -7.49 12.05 1.64
N THR A 186 -7.87 11.72 0.40
CA THR A 186 -9.08 10.95 0.09
C THR A 186 -9.01 9.54 0.67
N GLY A 187 -7.93 8.82 0.38
CA GLY A 187 -7.66 7.50 0.94
C GLY A 187 -7.57 7.53 2.46
N GLU A 188 -6.86 8.49 3.05
CA GLU A 188 -6.74 8.63 4.52
C GLU A 188 -8.10 8.76 5.20
N ASN A 189 -9.01 9.57 4.65
CA ASN A 189 -10.36 9.75 5.18
C ASN A 189 -11.15 8.42 5.23
N ILE A 190 -11.01 7.61 4.17
CA ILE A 190 -11.75 6.36 4.02
C ILE A 190 -11.18 5.27 4.89
N LEU A 191 -9.86 5.14 4.94
CA LEU A 191 -9.15 4.18 5.79
C LEU A 191 -9.41 4.41 7.28
N GLN A 192 -9.38 5.67 7.71
CA GLN A 192 -9.71 5.99 9.10
C GLN A 192 -11.17 5.63 9.44
N ARG A 193 -12.09 5.83 8.51
CA ARG A 193 -13.52 5.51 8.69
C ARG A 193 -13.79 4.01 8.69
N ASP A 194 -13.23 3.29 7.73
CA ASP A 194 -13.62 1.91 7.42
C ASP A 194 -12.77 0.88 8.17
N SER A 195 -11.50 1.19 8.46
CA SER A 195 -10.57 0.25 9.09
C SER A 195 -9.81 0.80 10.29
N GLY A 196 -9.96 2.10 10.62
CA GLY A 196 -9.27 2.73 11.73
C GLY A 196 -7.74 2.71 11.57
N THR A 197 -7.27 2.76 10.33
CA THR A 197 -5.85 2.79 9.96
C THR A 197 -5.47 4.14 9.34
N SER A 198 -4.17 4.41 9.24
CA SER A 198 -3.61 5.66 8.74
C SER A 198 -2.44 5.41 7.80
N TYR A 199 -2.26 6.29 6.82
CA TYR A 199 -1.01 6.47 6.08
C TYR A 199 0.03 7.25 6.90
N VAL A 200 -0.38 8.01 7.93
CA VAL A 200 0.58 8.75 8.77
C VAL A 200 1.31 7.82 9.72
N ASN A 201 2.63 8.00 9.82
CA ASN A 201 3.56 7.09 10.49
C ASN A 201 3.47 5.65 9.97
N PHE A 202 2.97 5.50 8.73
CA PHE A 202 2.97 4.26 7.98
C PHE A 202 3.72 4.50 6.68
N PHE A 203 4.44 3.48 6.22
CA PHE A 203 5.20 3.39 4.96
C PHE A 203 5.09 4.61 4.01
N ASN A 204 6.19 5.36 3.82
CA ASN A 204 6.30 6.53 2.93
C ASN A 204 5.18 7.61 2.97
N GLY A 205 4.24 7.53 3.92
CA GLY A 205 3.16 8.50 4.10
C GLY A 205 2.15 8.55 2.95
N LYS A 206 1.52 9.71 2.81
CA LYS A 206 0.58 10.06 1.73
C LYS A 206 1.10 11.26 0.96
N SER A 207 0.71 11.38 -0.31
CA SER A 207 1.01 12.51 -1.17
C SER A 207 0.31 13.79 -0.72
N ASN A 208 0.91 14.93 -1.04
CA ASN A 208 0.42 16.26 -0.65
C ASN A 208 -0.52 16.83 -1.72
N CYS A 209 -1.51 16.02 -2.10
CA CYS A 209 -2.52 16.35 -3.10
C CYS A 209 -3.81 15.57 -2.83
N VAL A 210 -4.79 15.72 -3.72
CA VAL A 210 -6.07 15.02 -3.65
C VAL A 210 -6.42 14.49 -5.04
N ASP A 211 -6.57 13.19 -5.19
CA ASP A 211 -6.89 12.51 -6.44
C ASP A 211 -8.37 12.10 -6.56
N HIS A 212 -9.12 12.23 -5.45
CA HIS A 212 -10.52 11.92 -5.28
C HIS A 212 -10.92 10.44 -5.43
N SER A 213 -9.96 9.53 -5.31
CA SER A 213 -10.15 8.08 -5.34
C SER A 213 -9.78 7.48 -4.00
N ALA A 214 -10.67 6.64 -3.46
CA ALA A 214 -10.41 5.92 -2.22
C ALA A 214 -9.63 4.62 -2.44
N TYR A 215 -9.84 4.02 -3.61
CA TYR A 215 -9.38 2.71 -4.04
C TYR A 215 -8.94 2.81 -5.51
N ALA A 216 -8.74 1.69 -6.20
CA ALA A 216 -8.49 1.67 -7.63
C ALA A 216 -9.51 2.55 -8.38
N SER A 217 -9.07 3.26 -9.39
CA SER A 217 -9.88 4.20 -10.16
C SER A 217 -10.23 3.58 -11.52
N ILE A 218 -11.27 4.11 -12.16
CA ILE A 218 -11.56 3.76 -13.56
C ILE A 218 -10.34 4.09 -14.40
N VAL A 219 -9.89 3.14 -15.21
CA VAL A 219 -8.66 3.30 -15.99
C VAL A 219 -8.72 4.55 -16.88
N GLY A 220 -7.59 5.25 -16.99
CA GLY A 220 -7.47 6.44 -17.82
C GLY A 220 -8.20 7.67 -17.33
N THR A 221 -8.50 7.76 -16.03
CA THR A 221 -9.13 8.96 -15.46
C THR A 221 -8.11 10.11 -15.33
N TYR A 222 -6.85 9.80 -15.07
CA TYR A 222 -5.75 10.76 -14.91
C TYR A 222 -5.03 11.04 -16.24
N LYS A 223 -4.10 12.02 -16.24
CA LYS A 223 -3.34 12.38 -17.44
C LYS A 223 -2.38 11.27 -17.89
N PRO A 224 -2.27 10.99 -19.20
CA PRO A 224 -1.33 10.01 -19.69
C PRO A 224 0.12 10.52 -19.64
N ASN A 225 1.06 9.59 -19.76
CA ASN A 225 2.45 9.87 -20.06
C ASN A 225 2.64 10.34 -21.54
N PRO A 226 3.84 10.77 -21.95
CA PRO A 226 4.12 11.24 -23.32
C PRO A 226 3.80 10.26 -24.46
N PHE A 227 3.77 8.95 -24.19
CA PHE A 227 3.35 7.95 -25.19
C PHE A 227 1.82 7.76 -25.25
N GLY A 228 1.07 8.33 -24.31
CA GLY A 228 -0.38 8.20 -24.26
C GLY A 228 -0.88 7.03 -23.39
N LEU A 229 0.02 6.41 -22.63
CA LEU A 229 -0.30 5.38 -21.64
C LEU A 229 -0.76 6.04 -20.34
N HIS A 230 -1.70 5.41 -19.66
CA HIS A 230 -2.20 5.89 -18.37
C HIS A 230 -1.86 4.91 -17.25
N ASP A 231 -1.91 5.44 -16.02
CA ASP A 231 -1.86 4.66 -14.79
C ASP A 231 -0.57 3.81 -14.74
N MET A 232 0.56 4.40 -15.16
CA MET A 232 1.81 3.64 -15.35
C MET A 232 2.61 3.53 -14.06
N VAL A 233 2.44 4.44 -13.10
CA VAL A 233 3.17 4.38 -11.83
C VAL A 233 2.23 4.40 -10.63
N SER A 234 0.96 4.03 -10.83
CA SER A 234 0.06 3.67 -9.75
C SER A 234 -1.25 3.03 -10.27
N ASN A 235 -2.34 3.15 -9.52
CA ASN A 235 -3.61 2.46 -9.65
C ASN A 235 -3.51 1.01 -9.16
N VAL A 236 -3.01 0.05 -9.93
CA VAL A 236 -2.66 -1.28 -9.40
C VAL A 236 -1.23 -1.68 -9.78
N VAL A 237 -0.65 -2.55 -8.96
CA VAL A 237 0.65 -3.16 -9.28
C VAL A 237 0.47 -4.04 -10.51
N GLU A 238 1.42 -4.02 -11.43
CA GLU A 238 1.31 -4.75 -12.68
C GLU A 238 2.20 -5.98 -12.73
N PHE A 239 1.60 -7.12 -13.07
CA PHE A 239 2.31 -8.36 -13.36
C PHE A 239 3.13 -8.26 -14.65
N ILE A 240 4.42 -8.63 -14.56
CA ILE A 240 5.38 -8.62 -15.66
C ILE A 240 5.79 -10.04 -16.04
N ALA A 241 6.16 -10.27 -17.30
CA ALA A 241 6.57 -11.59 -17.78
C ALA A 241 7.81 -12.15 -17.07
N ASP A 242 8.75 -11.28 -16.71
CA ASP A 242 10.07 -11.61 -16.17
C ASP A 242 10.00 -12.36 -14.82
N CYS A 243 10.90 -13.34 -14.69
CA CYS A 243 11.32 -13.86 -13.41
C CYS A 243 12.14 -12.79 -12.67
N TYR A 244 11.86 -12.61 -11.38
CA TYR A 244 12.61 -11.67 -10.57
C TYR A 244 14.04 -12.13 -10.38
N LYS A 245 14.95 -11.16 -10.37
CA LYS A 245 16.38 -11.31 -10.10
C LYS A 245 16.82 -10.19 -9.18
N ASP A 246 17.80 -10.46 -8.33
CA ASP A 246 18.25 -9.52 -7.31
C ASP A 246 18.89 -8.25 -7.89
N ASN A 247 19.25 -8.23 -9.18
CA ASN A 247 19.86 -7.09 -9.88
C ASN A 247 19.88 -7.32 -11.41
N TYR A 248 20.33 -6.32 -12.16
CA TYR A 248 20.45 -6.32 -13.62
C TYR A 248 21.83 -6.74 -14.17
N LYS A 249 22.73 -7.31 -13.35
CA LYS A 249 24.11 -7.60 -13.79
C LYS A 249 24.18 -8.47 -15.05
N ASP A 250 23.27 -9.43 -15.16
CA ASP A 250 23.19 -10.36 -16.29
C ASP A 250 21.91 -10.14 -17.13
N ALA A 251 21.28 -8.97 -17.01
CA ALA A 251 20.09 -8.62 -17.79
C ALA A 251 20.40 -8.47 -19.28
N LYS A 252 19.46 -8.89 -20.13
CA LYS A 252 19.58 -8.76 -21.59
C LYS A 252 19.30 -7.32 -22.03
N SER A 253 19.98 -6.88 -23.07
CA SER A 253 19.85 -5.53 -23.63
C SER A 253 18.89 -5.43 -24.83
N ASP A 254 18.16 -6.51 -25.16
CA ASP A 254 17.27 -6.61 -26.32
C ASP A 254 15.78 -6.49 -25.95
N GLY A 255 15.49 -6.24 -24.68
CA GLY A 255 14.16 -6.08 -24.13
C GLY A 255 13.34 -7.37 -24.03
N GLN A 256 13.93 -8.53 -24.29
CA GLN A 256 13.27 -9.81 -24.06
C GLN A 256 13.14 -10.06 -22.55
N PRO A 257 12.02 -10.68 -22.10
CA PRO A 257 11.84 -10.98 -20.69
C PRO A 257 12.87 -12.03 -20.23
N TRP A 258 13.24 -11.93 -18.95
CA TRP A 258 14.01 -12.97 -18.28
C TRP A 258 13.09 -14.13 -17.91
N ILE A 259 13.23 -15.25 -18.62
CA ILE A 259 12.44 -16.46 -18.39
C ILE A 259 13.37 -17.59 -17.94
N ASP A 260 13.02 -18.22 -16.82
CA ASP A 260 13.67 -19.42 -16.31
C ASP A 260 12.68 -20.60 -16.28
N ASP A 261 13.19 -21.83 -16.24
CA ASP A 261 12.38 -23.05 -16.16
C ASP A 261 11.53 -23.11 -14.87
N VAL A 262 12.04 -22.54 -13.77
CA VAL A 262 11.36 -22.42 -12.48
C VAL A 262 11.42 -20.97 -12.03
N CYS A 263 10.26 -20.40 -11.77
CA CYS A 263 10.12 -18.97 -11.51
C CYS A 263 9.31 -18.74 -10.23
N GLU A 264 9.97 -18.88 -9.07
CA GLU A 264 9.27 -18.73 -7.78
C GLU A 264 8.71 -17.32 -7.59
N PHE A 265 9.44 -16.32 -8.08
CA PHE A 265 9.06 -14.91 -8.00
C PHE A 265 9.08 -14.26 -9.37
N ARG A 266 8.05 -13.46 -9.62
CA ARG A 266 7.86 -12.63 -10.81
C ARG A 266 8.17 -11.18 -10.48
N VAL A 267 8.59 -10.43 -11.49
CA VAL A 267 8.67 -8.97 -11.39
C VAL A 267 7.26 -8.38 -11.33
N ALA A 268 7.11 -7.35 -10.51
CA ALA A 268 5.95 -6.49 -10.41
C ALA A 268 6.37 -5.02 -10.60
N ARG A 269 5.54 -4.18 -11.23
CA ARG A 269 5.87 -2.77 -11.51
C ARG A 269 4.70 -1.84 -11.19
N GLY A 270 4.93 -0.54 -11.18
CA GLY A 270 3.87 0.48 -11.11
C GLY A 270 3.44 0.89 -9.71
N GLY A 271 3.52 0.05 -8.68
CA GLY A 271 2.94 0.42 -7.38
C GLY A 271 1.40 0.46 -7.43
N SER A 272 0.73 1.02 -6.43
CA SER A 272 -0.75 1.06 -6.43
C SER A 272 -1.32 2.21 -5.61
N TRP A 273 -2.63 2.40 -5.74
CA TRP A 273 -3.42 3.48 -5.10
C TRP A 273 -3.24 3.62 -3.59
N HIS A 274 -2.79 2.58 -2.89
CA HIS A 274 -2.71 2.57 -1.43
C HIS A 274 -1.30 2.82 -0.87
N TRP A 275 -0.31 3.05 -1.73
CA TRP A 275 0.99 3.55 -1.33
C TRP A 275 1.23 4.93 -1.89
N ASN A 276 2.23 5.58 -1.32
CA ASN A 276 2.85 6.69 -1.98
C ASN A 276 3.50 6.22 -3.30
N THR A 277 3.35 7.04 -4.35
CA THR A 277 3.78 6.70 -5.70
C THR A 277 5.28 6.40 -5.79
N PHE A 278 5.61 5.29 -6.45
CA PHE A 278 6.97 4.80 -6.64
C PHE A 278 7.61 5.37 -7.90
N SER A 279 8.95 5.38 -7.96
CA SER A 279 9.64 5.83 -9.17
C SER A 279 9.36 4.89 -10.34
N VAL A 280 9.49 5.39 -11.57
CA VAL A 280 9.36 4.56 -12.78
C VAL A 280 10.33 3.37 -12.81
N SER A 281 11.45 3.48 -12.10
CA SER A 281 12.52 2.48 -11.99
C SER A 281 12.28 1.44 -10.89
N GLN A 282 11.37 1.70 -9.96
CA GLN A 282 11.20 0.84 -8.80
C GLN A 282 10.66 -0.53 -9.19
N ARG A 283 11.28 -1.56 -8.64
CA ARG A 283 10.96 -2.97 -8.89
C ARG A 283 10.20 -3.53 -7.71
N GLY A 284 9.16 -4.28 -8.01
CA GLY A 284 8.45 -5.13 -7.06
C GLY A 284 8.78 -6.59 -7.31
N VAL A 285 8.68 -7.39 -6.25
CA VAL A 285 8.79 -8.84 -6.30
C VAL A 285 7.48 -9.46 -5.85
N MET A 286 6.99 -10.46 -6.59
CA MET A 286 5.75 -11.12 -6.28
C MET A 286 5.88 -12.63 -6.42
N GLY A 287 5.40 -13.39 -5.44
CA GLY A 287 5.34 -14.85 -5.58
C GLY A 287 4.45 -15.23 -6.75
N GLU A 288 4.85 -16.21 -7.55
CA GLU A 288 4.10 -16.61 -8.75
C GLU A 288 2.65 -17.02 -8.44
N ASP A 289 2.44 -17.67 -7.29
CA ASP A 289 1.12 -18.10 -6.76
C ASP A 289 0.40 -17.04 -5.92
N PHE A 290 0.95 -15.83 -5.80
CA PHE A 290 0.33 -14.77 -5.02
C PHE A 290 -0.94 -14.25 -5.71
N VAL A 291 -1.97 -14.02 -4.91
CA VAL A 291 -3.25 -13.44 -5.34
C VAL A 291 -3.60 -12.32 -4.39
N GLY A 292 -3.57 -11.08 -4.88
CA GLY A 292 -3.87 -9.89 -4.09
C GLY A 292 -4.86 -8.96 -4.76
N ALA A 293 -5.44 -8.09 -3.94
CA ALA A 293 -6.53 -7.20 -4.33
C ALA A 293 -6.06 -5.83 -4.86
N VAL A 294 -4.74 -5.64 -5.00
CA VAL A 294 -4.11 -4.39 -5.44
C VAL A 294 -3.12 -4.62 -6.59
N GLU A 295 -3.08 -5.85 -7.10
CA GLU A 295 -2.31 -6.32 -8.24
C GLU A 295 -3.24 -6.65 -9.41
N GLY A 296 -2.88 -6.16 -10.59
CA GLY A 296 -3.50 -6.43 -11.87
C GLY A 296 -2.43 -6.52 -12.96
N PHE A 297 -2.75 -6.16 -14.19
CA PHE A 297 -1.81 -6.21 -15.30
C PHE A 297 -2.26 -5.38 -16.49
N ARG A 298 -1.31 -5.04 -17.36
CA ARG A 298 -1.57 -4.65 -18.74
C ARG A 298 -0.93 -5.64 -19.71
N ILE A 299 -1.29 -5.54 -20.98
CA ILE A 299 -0.83 -6.48 -22.01
C ILE A 299 0.12 -5.80 -22.99
N ALA A 300 1.04 -6.57 -23.55
CA ALA A 300 1.85 -6.20 -24.70
C ALA A 300 1.39 -6.97 -25.94
N LEU A 301 1.74 -6.43 -27.11
CA LEU A 301 1.52 -7.01 -28.42
C LEU A 301 2.77 -6.76 -29.27
N ASP A 302 3.32 -7.80 -29.86
CA ASP A 302 4.41 -7.64 -30.83
C ASP A 302 3.88 -6.97 -32.11
N GLY A 303 4.51 -5.86 -32.51
CA GLY A 303 4.13 -5.04 -33.65
C GLY A 303 3.15 -3.91 -33.32
N VAL A 304 2.39 -3.46 -34.33
CA VAL A 304 1.58 -2.25 -34.24
C VAL A 304 0.16 -2.50 -33.72
N THR A 305 -0.44 -1.43 -33.20
CA THR A 305 -1.81 -1.42 -32.68
C THR A 305 -2.80 -1.95 -33.72
N PRO A 306 -3.69 -2.89 -33.36
CA PRO A 306 -4.66 -3.45 -34.29
C PRO A 306 -5.80 -2.48 -34.62
N THR A 307 -6.45 -2.71 -35.76
CA THR A 307 -7.71 -2.04 -36.09
C THR A 307 -8.78 -2.46 -35.08
N LYS A 308 -9.42 -1.47 -34.45
CA LYS A 308 -10.43 -1.70 -33.41
C LYS A 308 -11.67 -2.40 -33.98
N SER A 309 -12.05 -3.53 -33.37
CA SER A 309 -13.30 -4.23 -33.64
C SER A 309 -14.52 -3.36 -33.27
N ASN A 310 -15.72 -3.77 -33.70
CA ASN A 310 -16.96 -3.08 -33.29
C ASN A 310 -17.18 -3.15 -31.77
N ASN A 311 -16.79 -4.27 -31.15
CA ASN A 311 -16.91 -4.47 -29.70
C ASN A 311 -15.94 -3.57 -28.94
N THR A 312 -14.67 -3.47 -29.38
CA THR A 312 -13.72 -2.51 -28.80
C THR A 312 -14.20 -1.07 -28.97
N LYS A 313 -14.83 -0.71 -30.10
CA LYS A 313 -15.43 0.63 -30.28
C LYS A 313 -16.61 0.89 -29.32
N LYS A 314 -17.44 -0.12 -29.09
CA LYS A 314 -18.54 -0.06 -28.11
C LYS A 314 -18.00 0.09 -26.68
N PHE A 315 -17.03 -0.73 -26.30
CA PHE A 315 -16.31 -0.63 -25.03
C PHE A 315 -15.73 0.78 -24.83
N ILE A 316 -15.04 1.35 -25.82
CA ILE A 316 -14.50 2.73 -25.74
C ILE A 316 -15.59 3.76 -25.46
N LYS A 317 -16.78 3.62 -26.07
CA LYS A 317 -17.90 4.56 -25.84
C LYS A 317 -18.42 4.46 -24.41
N GLU A 318 -18.50 3.25 -23.88
CA GLU A 318 -18.95 3.00 -22.50
C GLU A 318 -17.91 3.46 -21.48
N LEU A 319 -16.62 3.14 -21.69
CA LEU A 319 -15.51 3.62 -20.86
C LEU A 319 -15.48 5.16 -20.81
N LYS A 320 -15.63 5.85 -21.94
CA LYS A 320 -15.72 7.32 -21.97
C LYS A 320 -16.91 7.86 -21.17
N THR A 321 -18.03 7.14 -21.18
CA THR A 321 -19.19 7.49 -20.36
C THR A 321 -18.87 7.33 -18.87
N ALA A 322 -18.24 6.22 -18.50
CA ALA A 322 -17.82 5.94 -17.13
C ALA A 322 -16.80 6.98 -16.62
N GLN A 323 -15.75 7.28 -17.40
CA GLN A 323 -14.77 8.33 -17.09
C GLN A 323 -15.41 9.71 -16.94
N ARG A 324 -16.39 10.06 -17.80
CA ARG A 324 -17.12 11.33 -17.69
C ARG A 324 -17.96 11.39 -16.41
N SER A 325 -18.67 10.31 -16.09
CA SER A 325 -19.47 10.23 -14.86
C SER A 325 -18.58 10.33 -13.62
N GLU A 326 -17.43 9.67 -13.63
CA GLU A 326 -16.45 9.73 -12.54
C GLU A 326 -15.87 11.14 -12.40
N LYS A 327 -15.49 11.78 -13.51
CA LYS A 327 -15.06 13.18 -13.48
C LYS A 327 -16.12 14.11 -12.89
N LEU A 328 -17.39 13.96 -13.29
CA LEU A 328 -18.48 14.76 -12.72
C LEU A 328 -18.68 14.50 -11.22
N ARG A 329 -18.51 13.24 -10.77
CA ARG A 329 -18.54 12.89 -9.35
C ARG A 329 -17.41 13.58 -8.58
N ARG A 330 -16.18 13.57 -9.12
CA ARG A 330 -15.01 14.25 -8.55
C ARG A 330 -15.17 15.76 -8.49
N ASP A 331 -15.60 16.37 -9.60
CA ASP A 331 -15.86 17.81 -9.70
C ASP A 331 -16.96 18.29 -8.73
N ALA A 332 -17.85 17.38 -8.30
CA ALA A 332 -18.91 17.65 -7.32
C ALA A 332 -18.47 17.44 -5.87
N MET A 333 -17.26 16.93 -5.60
CA MET A 333 -16.77 16.77 -4.23
C MET A 333 -16.52 18.12 -3.58
N LEU A 334 -17.04 18.28 -2.36
CA LEU A 334 -16.80 19.47 -1.56
C LEU A 334 -15.33 19.52 -1.12
N PRO A 335 -14.76 20.73 -0.97
CA PRO A 335 -13.37 20.88 -0.55
C PRO A 335 -13.19 20.44 0.91
N TYR A 336 -12.09 19.74 1.16
CA TYR A 336 -11.66 19.37 2.51
C TYR A 336 -11.48 20.62 3.39
N PRO A 337 -11.73 20.53 4.70
CA PRO A 337 -11.48 21.64 5.60
C PRO A 337 -9.98 21.91 5.77
N ASP A 338 -9.63 23.15 6.08
CA ASP A 338 -8.26 23.55 6.38
C ASP A 338 -7.75 22.83 7.62
N LYS A 339 -6.46 22.46 7.62
CA LYS A 339 -5.83 21.82 8.77
C LYS A 339 -5.93 22.70 10.01
N VAL A 340 -6.08 22.06 11.17
CA VAL A 340 -6.03 22.74 12.47
C VAL A 340 -4.62 23.28 12.71
N THR A 341 -4.52 24.50 13.26
CA THR A 341 -3.26 25.17 13.56
C THR A 341 -3.05 25.35 15.06
N ASN A 342 -1.79 25.55 15.44
CA ASN A 342 -1.39 25.85 16.82
C ASN A 342 -1.87 24.82 17.85
N LEU A 343 -1.82 23.53 17.50
CA LEU A 343 -2.03 22.48 18.50
C LEU A 343 -0.90 22.55 19.54
N THR A 344 -1.30 22.64 20.80
CA THR A 344 -0.42 22.69 21.97
C THR A 344 -0.85 21.63 22.99
N LEU A 345 0.09 21.23 23.84
CA LEU A 345 -0.11 20.24 24.90
C LEU A 345 0.42 20.80 26.22
N ASN A 346 -0.41 20.74 27.26
CA ASN A 346 0.01 20.87 28.65
C ASN A 346 -0.18 19.52 29.36
N GLN A 347 0.77 19.11 30.20
CA GLN A 347 0.73 17.85 30.94
C GLN A 347 0.99 18.10 32.42
N GLU A 348 0.02 17.77 33.27
CA GLU A 348 0.07 17.94 34.71
C GLU A 348 -0.62 16.74 35.40
N ASP A 349 0.01 16.13 36.41
CA ASP A 349 -0.58 15.09 37.27
C ASP A 349 -1.30 13.92 36.55
N GLY A 350 -0.73 13.41 35.45
CA GLY A 350 -1.35 12.31 34.68
C GLY A 350 -2.54 12.75 33.82
N LEU A 351 -2.71 14.05 33.60
CA LEU A 351 -3.68 14.64 32.70
C LEU A 351 -2.95 15.34 31.55
N VAL A 352 -3.36 15.07 30.32
CA VAL A 352 -2.99 15.84 29.13
C VAL A 352 -4.13 16.76 28.74
N ILE A 353 -3.82 18.04 28.54
CA ILE A 353 -4.75 19.05 28.05
C ILE A 353 -4.22 19.56 26.70
N LEU A 354 -4.98 19.29 25.65
CA LEU A 354 -4.73 19.78 24.31
C LEU A 354 -5.51 21.07 24.08
N ASN A 355 -4.90 22.05 23.41
CA ASN A 355 -5.58 23.25 22.93
C ASN A 355 -5.14 23.57 21.51
N TRP A 356 -6.05 24.09 20.68
CA TRP A 356 -5.76 24.47 19.30
C TRP A 356 -6.55 25.72 18.89
N ASP A 357 -6.19 26.30 17.75
CA ASP A 357 -6.95 27.42 17.19
C ASP A 357 -8.23 26.91 16.52
N LYS A 358 -9.30 27.71 16.64
CA LYS A 358 -10.53 27.45 15.89
C LYS A 358 -10.24 27.52 14.40
N SER A 359 -10.64 26.49 13.65
CA SER A 359 -10.52 26.45 12.20
C SER A 359 -11.23 27.67 11.56
N PRO A 360 -10.67 28.23 10.47
CA PRO A 360 -11.14 29.49 9.87
C PRO A 360 -12.52 29.37 9.20
N GLN A 361 -12.89 28.17 8.76
CA GLN A 361 -14.18 27.91 8.11
C GLN A 361 -15.33 27.95 9.14
N THR A 362 -16.45 28.58 8.77
CA THR A 362 -17.56 28.85 9.69
C THR A 362 -18.51 27.67 9.89
N ASP A 363 -18.44 26.67 9.03
CA ASP A 363 -19.31 25.48 8.98
C ASP A 363 -18.56 24.19 9.37
N ILE A 364 -17.51 24.32 10.18
CA ILE A 364 -16.87 23.17 10.85
C ILE A 364 -17.88 22.52 11.81
N GLU A 365 -18.11 21.23 11.62
CA GLU A 365 -19.06 20.42 12.38
C GLU A 365 -18.48 20.01 13.73
N SER A 366 -17.20 19.61 13.74
CA SER A 366 -16.49 19.15 14.94
C SER A 366 -14.99 18.99 14.67
N TYR A 367 -14.27 18.52 15.69
CA TYR A 367 -12.88 18.08 15.62
C TYR A 367 -12.79 16.59 16.00
N ARG A 368 -11.75 15.93 15.46
CA ARG A 368 -11.33 14.59 15.89
C ARG A 368 -9.92 14.67 16.45
N ILE A 369 -9.71 13.97 17.56
CA ILE A 369 -8.42 13.87 18.24
C ILE A 369 -7.89 12.48 17.93
N TYR A 370 -6.66 12.45 17.44
CA TYR A 370 -5.93 11.22 17.20
C TYR A 370 -4.77 11.12 18.18
N ARG A 371 -4.53 9.91 18.65
CA ARG A 371 -3.39 9.55 19.50
C ARG A 371 -2.82 8.24 19.01
N ASN A 372 -1.52 8.13 18.93
CA ASN A 372 -0.90 6.85 18.62
C ASN A 372 -0.75 5.98 19.88
N ALA A 373 -0.49 4.69 19.67
CA ALA A 373 -0.38 3.74 20.77
C ALA A 373 0.97 3.85 21.50
N ALA A 374 1.98 4.30 20.77
CA ALA A 374 3.27 4.76 21.23
C ALA A 374 3.87 5.67 20.15
N THR A 375 4.80 6.56 20.52
CA THR A 375 5.48 7.46 19.59
C THR A 375 5.99 6.75 18.33
N GLY A 376 5.72 7.34 17.16
CA GLY A 376 6.09 6.77 15.85
C GLY A 376 5.17 5.65 15.36
N SER A 377 4.19 5.19 16.14
CA SER A 377 3.15 4.28 15.63
C SER A 377 2.07 5.06 14.87
N THR A 378 1.27 4.34 14.08
CA THR A 378 0.11 4.93 13.37
C THR A 378 -0.88 5.57 14.33
N PHE A 379 -1.50 6.66 13.89
CA PHE A 379 -2.53 7.36 14.64
C PHE A 379 -3.83 6.55 14.69
N LYS A 380 -4.46 6.56 15.87
CA LYS A 380 -5.80 6.00 16.08
C LYS A 380 -6.74 7.08 16.60
N LEU A 381 -7.99 7.00 16.17
CA LEU A 381 -9.04 7.89 16.65
C LEU A 381 -9.20 7.71 18.17
N LEU A 382 -8.95 8.77 18.92
CA LEU A 382 -9.12 8.80 20.38
C LEU A 382 -10.48 9.37 20.76
N ALA A 383 -10.87 10.47 20.12
CA ALA A 383 -12.14 11.14 20.36
C ALA A 383 -12.66 11.81 19.09
N SER A 384 -13.98 11.91 18.96
CA SER A 384 -14.67 12.55 17.84
C SER A 384 -15.83 13.40 18.33
N ASN A 385 -16.42 14.18 17.42
CA ASN A 385 -17.55 15.08 17.73
C ASN A 385 -17.21 16.14 18.78
N ILE A 386 -15.94 16.56 18.86
CA ILE A 386 -15.51 17.61 19.77
C ILE A 386 -15.83 18.96 19.16
N ILE A 387 -16.61 19.79 19.87
CA ILE A 387 -17.03 21.12 19.38
C ILE A 387 -16.21 22.26 19.99
N GLU A 388 -15.53 21.98 21.10
CA GLU A 388 -14.60 22.92 21.74
C GLU A 388 -13.22 22.83 21.08
N THR A 389 -12.38 23.83 21.33
CA THR A 389 -10.97 23.85 20.87
C THR A 389 -10.00 23.38 21.95
N THR A 390 -10.49 22.52 22.84
CA THR A 390 -9.75 21.91 23.93
C THR A 390 -10.17 20.46 24.13
N PHE A 391 -9.24 19.61 24.55
CA PHE A 391 -9.52 18.21 24.88
C PHE A 391 -8.67 17.75 26.04
N LYS A 392 -9.24 16.91 26.92
CA LYS A 392 -8.57 16.38 28.10
C LYS A 392 -8.46 14.86 28.02
N ASP A 393 -7.25 14.34 28.14
CA ASP A 393 -6.96 12.92 28.18
C ASP A 393 -6.38 12.54 29.55
N ALA A 394 -7.16 11.81 30.35
CA ALA A 394 -6.76 11.29 31.65
C ALA A 394 -6.32 9.82 31.60
N ASN A 395 -6.27 9.23 30.40
CA ASN A 395 -5.90 7.82 30.18
C ASN A 395 -4.49 7.73 29.59
N ILE A 396 -3.56 8.44 30.22
CA ILE A 396 -2.14 8.38 29.92
C ILE A 396 -1.43 7.61 31.04
N ASP A 397 -0.40 6.89 30.69
CA ASP A 397 0.50 6.24 31.63
C ASP A 397 1.91 6.83 31.47
N SER A 398 2.95 6.09 31.84
CA SER A 398 4.34 6.52 31.75
C SER A 398 4.86 6.64 30.31
N HIS A 399 4.13 6.14 29.30
CA HIS A 399 4.57 6.14 27.92
C HIS A 399 4.48 7.53 27.28
N GLN A 400 5.35 7.75 26.29
CA GLN A 400 5.24 8.90 25.42
C GLN A 400 4.20 8.64 24.32
N TYR A 401 3.30 9.61 24.14
CA TYR A 401 2.27 9.60 23.11
C TYR A 401 2.42 10.82 22.21
N GLU A 402 2.08 10.65 20.93
CA GLU A 402 1.86 11.74 19.99
C GLU A 402 0.37 11.99 19.82
N TYR A 403 0.00 13.27 19.77
CA TYR A 403 -1.35 13.73 19.49
C TYR A 403 -1.38 14.62 18.26
N THR A 404 -2.48 14.54 17.53
CA THR A 404 -2.82 15.44 16.43
C THR A 404 -4.33 15.64 16.38
N VAL A 405 -4.77 16.76 15.78
CA VAL A 405 -6.17 17.14 15.68
C VAL A 405 -6.50 17.45 14.23
N VAL A 406 -7.70 17.04 13.81
CA VAL A 406 -8.27 17.39 12.49
C VAL A 406 -9.61 18.09 12.68
N ALA A 407 -9.93 18.97 11.75
CA ALA A 407 -11.26 19.56 11.64
C ALA A 407 -12.16 18.67 10.78
N VAL A 408 -13.46 18.64 11.07
CA VAL A 408 -14.47 17.87 10.33
C VAL A 408 -15.49 18.81 9.71
N ARG A 409 -15.74 18.65 8.41
CA ARG A 409 -16.68 19.44 7.62
C ARG A 409 -17.27 18.55 6.54
N HIS A 410 -18.59 18.50 6.40
CA HIS A 410 -19.29 17.65 5.44
C HIS A 410 -18.90 16.17 5.55
N HIS A 411 -18.73 15.69 6.78
CA HIS A 411 -18.21 14.34 7.09
C HIS A 411 -16.80 14.03 6.57
N GLN A 412 -16.09 14.99 5.98
CA GLN A 412 -14.69 14.90 5.60
C GLN A 412 -13.81 15.50 6.70
N GLN A 413 -12.62 14.95 6.92
CA GLN A 413 -11.63 15.51 7.81
C GLN A 413 -10.54 16.26 7.05
N SER A 414 -10.00 17.31 7.68
CA SER A 414 -8.82 18.02 7.20
C SER A 414 -7.60 17.12 7.23
N ASP A 415 -6.49 17.60 6.67
CA ASP A 415 -5.19 17.05 7.03
C ASP A 415 -4.88 17.27 8.52
N TYR A 416 -3.91 16.52 9.02
CA TYR A 416 -3.46 16.56 10.41
C TYR A 416 -2.82 17.90 10.78
N SER A 417 -3.05 18.35 12.01
CA SER A 417 -2.32 19.48 12.59
C SER A 417 -0.83 19.15 12.78
N ASN A 418 -0.06 20.12 13.28
CA ASN A 418 1.22 19.79 13.89
C ASN A 418 1.05 18.73 14.97
N THR A 419 2.06 17.86 15.14
CA THR A 419 2.05 16.83 16.19
C THR A 419 2.64 17.39 17.48
N VAL A 420 2.02 17.05 18.61
CA VAL A 420 2.52 17.36 19.96
C VAL A 420 2.74 16.08 20.75
N LYS A 421 3.69 16.08 21.69
CA LYS A 421 4.12 14.88 22.43
C LYS A 421 3.98 15.07 23.93
N THR A 422 3.62 14.02 24.66
CA THR A 422 3.78 14.00 26.11
C THR A 422 5.27 13.96 26.48
N GLN A 423 5.58 14.32 27.73
CA GLN A 423 6.92 14.11 28.25
C GLN A 423 7.15 12.61 28.50
N ALA A 424 8.32 12.12 28.10
CA ALA A 424 8.76 10.78 28.48
C ALA A 424 8.91 10.70 30.00
N SER A 425 8.43 9.63 30.61
CA SER A 425 8.55 9.43 32.05
C SER A 425 9.92 8.86 32.43
N TRP A 426 10.34 9.13 33.67
CA TRP A 426 11.48 8.45 34.26
C TRP A 426 11.15 6.98 34.51
N VAL A 427 11.99 6.09 34.00
CA VAL A 427 12.00 4.67 34.36
C VAL A 427 12.96 4.46 35.52
N TYR A 428 12.72 3.45 36.37
CA TYR A 428 13.44 3.30 37.62
C TYR A 428 14.32 2.05 37.65
N ALA A 429 15.52 2.17 38.23
CA ALA A 429 16.37 1.03 38.60
C ALA A 429 16.47 0.91 40.14
N PRO A 430 16.32 -0.30 40.72
CA PRO A 430 16.02 -1.56 40.04
C PRO A 430 14.60 -1.61 39.48
N GLY A 431 14.42 -2.28 38.35
CA GLY A 431 13.13 -2.38 37.69
C GLY A 431 13.22 -2.80 36.23
N ARG A 432 12.05 -3.08 35.66
CA ARG A 432 11.84 -3.32 34.23
C ARG A 432 11.66 -1.98 33.52
N VAL A 433 12.31 -1.85 32.37
CA VAL A 433 12.21 -0.73 31.45
C VAL A 433 11.63 -1.30 30.16
N GLU A 434 10.38 -0.96 29.88
CA GLU A 434 9.73 -1.34 28.61
C GLU A 434 10.44 -0.67 27.44
N ALA A 435 10.56 -1.37 26.31
CA ALA A 435 11.33 -0.86 25.18
C ALA A 435 10.67 0.39 24.56
N GLU A 436 9.34 0.45 24.55
CA GLU A 436 8.52 1.58 24.13
C GLU A 436 8.61 2.81 25.05
N ALA A 437 9.26 2.72 26.21
CA ALA A 437 9.48 3.86 27.11
C ALA A 437 10.66 4.75 26.68
N ALA A 438 11.25 4.49 25.49
CA ALA A 438 12.31 5.33 24.93
C ALA A 438 11.79 6.77 24.70
N ALA A 439 12.52 7.74 25.23
CA ALA A 439 12.28 9.16 25.05
C ALA A 439 12.75 9.67 23.68
N GLU A 440 13.78 9.05 23.12
CA GLU A 440 14.23 9.28 21.74
C GLU A 440 14.47 7.91 21.07
N LEU A 441 14.03 7.79 19.82
CA LEU A 441 14.13 6.55 19.03
C LEU A 441 14.52 6.90 17.59
N THR A 442 15.58 6.28 17.09
CA THR A 442 15.99 6.37 15.68
C THR A 442 16.11 4.99 15.06
N ASP A 443 15.89 4.89 13.73
CA ASP A 443 16.10 3.66 12.94
C ASP A 443 15.40 2.41 13.53
N SER A 444 14.25 2.64 14.17
CA SER A 444 13.40 1.65 14.81
C SER A 444 12.01 2.26 14.99
N SER A 445 11.00 1.41 15.16
CA SER A 445 9.62 1.79 15.44
C SER A 445 9.06 1.01 16.61
N VAL A 446 7.96 1.51 17.19
CA VAL A 446 7.20 0.80 18.20
C VAL A 446 6.09 -0.01 17.52
N GLY A 447 6.08 -1.32 17.75
CA GLY A 447 5.07 -2.25 17.25
C GLY A 447 4.33 -2.93 18.41
N ARG A 448 3.16 -3.52 18.12
CA ARG A 448 2.53 -4.44 19.07
C ARG A 448 3.34 -5.73 19.15
N THR A 449 3.54 -6.21 20.37
CA THR A 449 4.29 -7.44 20.61
C THR A 449 3.40 -8.68 20.44
N SER A 450 4.01 -9.75 19.92
CA SER A 450 3.46 -11.10 19.92
C SER A 450 3.82 -11.88 21.20
N ASP A 451 4.66 -11.29 22.06
CA ASP A 451 5.03 -11.87 23.35
C ASP A 451 3.80 -11.91 24.28
N ILE A 452 3.80 -12.86 25.21
CA ILE A 452 2.72 -13.01 26.20
C ILE A 452 2.75 -11.91 27.28
N ASP A 453 3.85 -11.16 27.34
CA ASP A 453 4.18 -10.18 28.35
C ASP A 453 4.64 -8.88 27.67
N GLY A 454 4.04 -7.75 28.02
CA GLY A 454 4.23 -6.46 27.37
C GLY A 454 3.10 -6.08 26.40
N LYS A 455 2.92 -4.78 26.15
CA LYS A 455 1.93 -4.27 25.18
C LYS A 455 2.58 -4.00 23.82
N PHE A 456 3.82 -3.52 23.84
CA PHE A 456 4.57 -3.16 22.65
C PHE A 456 5.99 -3.73 22.69
N ASN A 457 6.70 -3.55 21.59
CA ASN A 457 8.12 -3.85 21.45
C ASN A 457 8.73 -2.88 20.43
N LEU A 458 10.07 -2.77 20.43
CA LEU A 458 10.81 -2.11 19.37
C LEU A 458 11.11 -3.09 18.22
N THR A 459 10.93 -2.62 16.99
CA THR A 459 11.02 -3.38 15.74
C THR A 459 11.29 -2.45 14.54
N GLY A 460 11.19 -2.98 13.33
CA GLY A 460 11.24 -2.29 12.04
C GLY A 460 10.99 -3.29 10.91
N SER A 461 11.19 -2.88 9.65
CA SER A 461 11.02 -3.76 8.48
C SER A 461 11.89 -5.02 8.54
N VAL A 462 13.07 -4.92 9.16
CA VAL A 462 14.03 -6.02 9.41
C VAL A 462 14.29 -6.21 10.91
N GLY A 463 13.29 -5.92 11.75
CA GLY A 463 13.53 -5.65 13.17
C GLY A 463 14.15 -4.27 13.40
N ILE A 464 14.74 -4.07 14.57
CA ILE A 464 15.50 -2.86 14.92
C ILE A 464 16.64 -2.69 13.92
N GLY A 465 16.84 -1.48 13.40
CA GLY A 465 17.89 -1.17 12.44
C GLY A 465 19.30 -1.26 13.04
N ASP A 466 20.31 -1.35 12.19
CA ASP A 466 21.71 -1.56 12.60
C ASP A 466 22.37 -0.30 13.19
N LYS A 467 21.71 0.86 13.07
CA LYS A 467 22.15 2.16 13.63
C LYS A 467 21.13 2.74 14.61
N ALA A 468 20.19 1.93 15.08
CA ALA A 468 19.17 2.39 16.00
C ALA A 468 19.74 2.90 17.32
N ILE A 469 19.22 4.04 17.76
CA ILE A 469 19.52 4.66 19.06
C ILE A 469 18.21 4.71 19.83
N MET A 470 18.24 4.20 21.05
CA MET A 470 17.11 4.16 21.98
C MET A 470 17.54 4.80 23.28
N ASP A 471 17.00 5.97 23.58
CA ASP A 471 17.38 6.75 24.75
C ASP A 471 16.27 6.76 25.80
N TYR A 472 16.63 6.39 27.03
CA TYR A 472 15.73 6.30 28.16
C TYR A 472 16.14 7.29 29.26
N GLN A 473 15.15 7.90 29.90
CA GLN A 473 15.35 8.68 31.12
C GLN A 473 15.34 7.74 32.32
N LEU A 474 16.50 7.43 32.89
CA LEU A 474 16.66 6.44 33.95
C LEU A 474 16.94 7.11 35.31
N GLU A 475 16.10 6.83 36.31
CA GLU A 475 16.35 7.19 37.70
C GLU A 475 16.79 5.97 38.50
N VAL A 476 18.06 5.98 38.89
CA VAL A 476 18.66 4.94 39.71
C VAL A 476 18.42 5.30 41.19
N THR A 477 17.64 4.46 41.87
CA THR A 477 17.22 4.72 43.25
C THR A 477 18.33 4.48 44.28
N GLN A 478 19.30 3.62 43.96
CA GLN A 478 20.43 3.27 44.83
C GLN A 478 21.71 3.00 44.03
N SER A 479 22.87 3.50 44.47
CA SER A 479 24.13 3.16 43.82
C SER A 479 24.46 1.68 44.04
N GLY A 480 24.92 0.98 43.01
CA GLY A 480 25.33 -0.41 43.15
C GLY A 480 25.50 -1.13 41.83
N HIS A 481 25.73 -2.44 41.92
CA HIS A 481 25.75 -3.29 40.76
C HIS A 481 24.35 -3.83 40.44
N TYR A 482 24.03 -3.83 39.15
CA TYR A 482 22.79 -4.30 38.58
C TYR A 482 23.09 -5.40 37.58
N ASN A 483 22.39 -6.54 37.72
CA ASN A 483 22.39 -7.61 36.74
C ASN A 483 21.36 -7.25 35.66
N LEU A 484 21.84 -7.20 34.42
CA LEU A 484 21.00 -6.95 33.27
C LEU A 484 20.37 -8.25 32.77
N SER A 485 19.10 -8.17 32.38
CA SER A 485 18.46 -9.16 31.52
C SER A 485 17.58 -8.46 30.50
N TYR A 486 17.43 -9.00 29.31
CA TYR A 486 16.65 -8.40 28.23
C TYR A 486 15.81 -9.44 27.50
N ARG A 487 14.60 -9.05 27.11
CA ARG A 487 13.63 -9.89 26.39
C ARG A 487 13.65 -9.51 24.92
N VAL A 488 14.08 -10.44 24.08
CA VAL A 488 14.37 -10.20 22.67
C VAL A 488 13.83 -11.31 21.79
N ALA A 489 13.64 -11.01 20.51
CA ALA A 489 13.36 -11.98 19.45
C ALA A 489 14.30 -11.69 18.27
N ALA A 490 14.92 -12.73 17.72
CA ALA A 490 15.90 -12.66 16.64
C ALA A 490 15.92 -14.00 15.86
N PRO A 491 15.84 -13.97 14.51
CA PRO A 491 15.93 -15.17 13.66
C PRO A 491 17.36 -15.73 13.53
N ARG A 492 18.37 -14.97 13.96
CA ARG A 492 19.79 -15.35 13.90
C ARG A 492 20.56 -14.73 15.06
N ASP A 493 21.80 -15.18 15.26
CA ASP A 493 22.75 -14.48 16.11
C ASP A 493 23.06 -13.10 15.50
N THR A 494 23.18 -12.08 16.35
CA THR A 494 23.51 -10.70 15.93
C THR A 494 24.68 -10.14 16.74
N LYS A 495 25.23 -9.01 16.29
CA LYS A 495 26.25 -8.27 17.08
C LYS A 495 25.66 -7.61 18.34
N GLY A 496 24.32 -7.59 18.48
CA GLY A 496 23.59 -7.07 19.62
C GLY A 496 23.64 -5.55 19.74
N PHE A 497 23.84 -5.03 20.95
CA PHE A 497 23.78 -3.59 21.22
C PHE A 497 24.78 -3.14 22.29
N VAL A 498 25.16 -1.87 22.21
CA VAL A 498 25.97 -1.18 23.22
C VAL A 498 25.06 -0.56 24.25
N ILE A 499 25.45 -0.65 25.52
CA ILE A 499 24.82 0.12 26.61
C ILE A 499 25.72 1.28 26.98
N LEU A 500 25.17 2.49 26.92
CA LEU A 500 25.83 3.71 27.39
C LEU A 500 25.01 4.35 28.50
N VAL A 501 25.70 4.92 29.48
CA VAL A 501 25.09 5.75 30.51
C VAL A 501 25.76 7.11 30.47
N ASN A 502 24.98 8.16 30.27
CA ASN A 502 25.46 9.53 30.08
C ASN A 502 26.54 9.62 28.98
N GLY A 503 26.35 8.88 27.89
CA GLY A 503 27.29 8.81 26.76
C GLY A 503 28.54 7.95 27.00
N LYS A 504 28.75 7.41 28.21
CA LYS A 504 29.85 6.51 28.50
C LYS A 504 29.44 5.06 28.28
N LYS A 505 30.12 4.38 27.37
CA LYS A 505 29.95 2.94 27.14
C LYS A 505 30.26 2.14 28.40
N LEU A 506 29.31 1.31 28.83
CA LEU A 506 29.46 0.39 29.96
C LEU A 506 29.76 -1.04 29.50
N THR A 507 29.01 -1.55 28.52
CA THR A 507 29.09 -2.94 28.05
C THR A 507 28.58 -3.07 26.61
N VAL A 508 28.80 -4.24 26.02
CA VAL A 508 28.20 -4.68 24.76
C VAL A 508 27.50 -6.00 25.03
N GLU A 509 26.21 -6.06 24.74
CA GLU A 509 25.40 -7.26 24.90
C GLU A 509 25.19 -7.90 23.53
N LYS A 510 25.36 -9.22 23.46
CA LYS A 510 25.07 -9.98 22.24
C LYS A 510 23.65 -10.50 22.27
N ILE A 511 23.03 -10.63 21.11
CA ILE A 511 21.73 -11.28 20.98
C ILE A 511 21.94 -12.58 20.23
N THR A 512 21.60 -13.68 20.89
CA THR A 512 21.61 -15.00 20.27
C THR A 512 20.27 -15.29 19.61
N ASN A 513 20.30 -16.18 18.61
CA ASN A 513 19.12 -16.67 17.92
C ASN A 513 18.08 -17.18 18.92
N THR A 514 16.83 -16.83 18.65
CA THR A 514 15.66 -17.21 19.45
C THR A 514 14.69 -18.11 18.71
N GLY A 515 14.87 -18.28 17.40
CA GLY A 515 14.01 -19.09 16.52
C GLY A 515 13.21 -18.27 15.50
N GLY A 516 13.12 -16.95 15.64
CA GLY A 516 12.40 -16.10 14.70
C GLY A 516 12.03 -14.74 15.27
N TYR A 517 11.30 -13.94 14.48
CA TYR A 517 10.83 -12.60 14.88
C TYR A 517 9.66 -12.59 15.87
N ASN A 518 9.08 -13.76 16.18
CA ASN A 518 7.98 -13.93 17.12
C ASN A 518 8.33 -14.91 18.25
N GLU A 519 9.55 -15.45 18.25
CA GLU A 519 10.02 -16.38 19.28
C GLU A 519 10.78 -15.60 20.33
N TRP A 520 10.11 -15.22 21.41
CA TRP A 520 10.69 -14.33 22.41
C TRP A 520 11.47 -15.12 23.47
N GLN A 521 12.70 -14.69 23.77
CA GLN A 521 13.56 -15.28 24.81
C GLN A 521 14.15 -14.21 25.73
N THR A 522 14.31 -14.54 27.01
CA THR A 522 15.02 -13.68 27.97
C THR A 522 16.47 -14.10 28.02
N GLN A 523 17.36 -13.17 27.70
CA GLN A 523 18.81 -13.37 27.74
C GLN A 523 19.40 -12.62 28.92
N THR A 524 20.44 -13.19 29.52
CA THR A 524 21.16 -12.58 30.65
C THR A 524 22.35 -11.80 30.13
N GLY A 525 22.47 -10.54 30.56
CA GLY A 525 23.55 -9.66 30.16
C GLY A 525 24.60 -9.43 31.24
N ALA A 526 25.46 -8.44 31.02
CA ALA A 526 26.52 -8.09 31.95
C ALA A 526 26.00 -7.51 33.29
N LYS A 527 26.84 -7.60 34.32
CA LYS A 527 26.68 -6.88 35.59
C LYS A 527 27.28 -5.48 35.42
N ILE A 528 26.43 -4.46 35.49
CA ILE A 528 26.83 -3.05 35.33
C ILE A 528 26.76 -2.30 36.66
N TYR A 529 27.64 -1.34 36.88
CA TYR A 529 27.57 -0.44 38.04
C TYR A 529 26.83 0.84 37.65
N LEU A 530 25.83 1.22 38.44
CA LEU A 530 25.08 2.46 38.27
C LEU A 530 25.17 3.29 39.55
N GLU A 531 25.39 4.60 39.39
CA GLU A 531 25.34 5.55 40.49
C GLU A 531 23.88 5.94 40.75
N LYS A 532 23.54 6.23 42.00
CA LYS A 532 22.24 6.80 42.36
C LYS A 532 22.07 8.16 41.67
N GLY A 533 20.91 8.37 41.05
CA GLY A 533 20.57 9.65 40.45
C GLY A 533 19.88 9.50 39.10
N LYS A 534 19.82 10.61 38.39
CA LYS A 534 19.19 10.71 37.07
C LYS A 534 20.24 10.55 35.98
N HIS A 535 19.96 9.68 35.02
CA HIS A 535 20.86 9.29 33.95
C HIS A 535 20.13 9.21 32.61
N LYS A 536 20.86 9.45 31.52
CA LYS A 536 20.47 9.05 30.17
C LYS A 536 21.03 7.65 29.91
N LEU A 537 20.15 6.67 29.76
CA LEU A 537 20.52 5.31 29.35
C LEU A 537 20.31 5.19 27.84
N THR A 538 21.35 4.85 27.10
CA THR A 538 21.30 4.66 25.66
C THR A 538 21.55 3.20 25.32
N LEU A 539 20.64 2.60 24.54
CA LEU A 539 20.91 1.36 23.82
C LEU A 539 21.22 1.74 22.38
N GLN A 540 22.39 1.34 21.89
CA GLN A 540 22.80 1.58 20.50
C GLN A 540 22.94 0.24 19.80
N SER A 541 22.13 0.01 18.77
CA SER A 541 22.19 -1.19 17.94
C SER A 541 23.54 -1.32 17.23
N LEU A 542 24.00 -2.55 17.02
CA LEU A 542 25.22 -2.87 16.27
C LEU A 542 24.95 -3.74 15.04
N ASP A 543 23.71 -4.18 14.85
CA ASP A 543 23.26 -5.11 13.82
C ASP A 543 21.73 -5.05 13.73
N SER A 544 21.17 -5.46 12.59
CA SER A 544 19.73 -5.59 12.40
C SER A 544 19.23 -6.98 12.79
N ASN A 545 17.99 -7.33 12.44
CA ASN A 545 17.39 -8.65 12.66
C ASN A 545 17.21 -9.02 14.14
N TRP A 546 16.77 -8.07 14.96
CA TRP A 546 16.33 -8.36 16.32
C TRP A 546 15.23 -7.40 16.75
N LYS A 547 14.48 -7.77 17.78
CA LYS A 547 13.43 -6.98 18.42
C LYS A 547 13.68 -6.93 19.92
N LEU A 548 13.24 -5.86 20.56
CA LEU A 548 13.37 -5.66 22.00
C LEU A 548 12.01 -5.43 22.62
N ASN A 549 11.63 -6.22 23.62
CA ASN A 549 10.40 -6.03 24.38
C ASN A 549 10.69 -5.19 25.64
N TRP A 550 11.69 -5.59 26.42
CA TRP A 550 12.10 -4.85 27.61
C TRP A 550 13.53 -5.19 28.02
N ILE A 551 14.11 -4.33 28.85
CA ILE A 551 15.29 -4.62 29.65
C ILE A 551 14.91 -4.59 31.14
N ASN A 552 15.65 -5.31 31.96
CA ASN A 552 15.43 -5.35 33.40
C ASN A 552 16.77 -5.20 34.11
N LEU A 553 16.80 -4.26 35.06
CA LEU A 553 17.96 -3.93 35.89
C LEU A 553 17.68 -4.44 37.29
N LYS A 554 18.11 -5.66 37.60
CA LYS A 554 17.91 -6.24 38.93
C LYS A 554 19.12 -5.91 39.81
N GLN A 555 18.89 -5.29 40.96
CA GLN A 555 19.97 -5.08 41.93
C GLN A 555 20.58 -6.41 42.35
N GLY A 556 21.90 -6.51 42.30
CA GLY A 556 22.63 -7.77 42.50
C GLY A 556 23.79 -7.67 43.46
#